data_AF-A0A7X0NJQ9-F1
#
_entry.id   AF-A0A7X0NJQ9-F1
#
_cell.length_a   1.000
_cell.length_b   1.000
_cell.length_c   1.000
_cell.angle_alpha   90.00
_cell.angle_beta   90.00
_cell.angle_gamma   90.00
#
_symmetry.space_group_name_H-M   'P 1'
#
loop_
_entity.id
_entity.type
_entity.pdbx_description
1 polymer ?
#
loop_
_entity_poly.entity_id
_entity_poly.type
_entity_poly.pdbx_seq_one_letter_code
_entity_poly.pdbx_strand_id
1 'polypeptide(L)'
;MEKIIALADVILVAQQLSDSLRLGFLARSHHLTSEFIELLELYLAQNALENAQLTHILNVMLDTQQRDDRLYYADILQYELIPFLTDI
;
A
#
# COMPACT_ATOMS: atom_id res chain seq x y z
N MET A 1 -5.18 -15.31 19.28
CA MET A 1 -5.69 -13.93 19.24
C MET A 1 -5.35 -13.40 17.86
N GLU A 2 -6.35 -13.10 17.03
CA GLU A 2 -6.10 -12.39 15.78
C GLU A 2 -5.53 -11.01 16.14
N LYS A 3 -4.40 -10.65 15.52
CA LYS A 3 -3.77 -9.34 15.72
C LYS A 3 -4.68 -8.31 15.04
N ILE A 4 -5.20 -7.36 15.81
CA ILE A 4 -5.89 -6.19 15.25
C ILE A 4 -4.84 -5.37 14.51
N ILE A 5 -5.09 -5.08 13.23
CA ILE A 5 -4.21 -4.27 12.40
C ILE A 5 -4.69 -2.84 12.50
N ALA A 6 -3.84 -1.94 12.98
CA ALA A 6 -4.15 -0.52 13.00
C ALA A 6 -3.85 0.10 11.63
N LEU A 7 -4.62 1.12 11.24
CA LEU A 7 -4.32 1.92 10.04
C LEU A 7 -2.87 2.44 10.07
N ALA A 8 -2.37 2.80 11.25
CA ALA A 8 -0.99 3.26 11.44
C ALA A 8 0.05 2.20 11.02
N ASP A 9 -0.23 0.91 11.19
CA ASP A 9 0.66 -0.17 10.75
C ASP A 9 0.73 -0.21 9.22
N VAL A 10 -0.42 -0.10 8.54
CA VAL A 10 -0.52 -0.05 7.08
C VAL A 10 0.23 1.17 6.52
N ILE A 11 -0.01 2.35 7.10
CA ILE A 11 0.64 3.60 6.67
C ILE A 11 2.16 3.52 6.85
N LEU A 12 2.63 2.98 7.98
CA LEU A 12 4.06 2.86 8.26
C LEU A 12 4.77 2.00 7.19
N VAL A 13 4.20 0.83 6.86
CA VAL A 13 4.80 -0.05 5.85
C VAL A 13 4.69 0.56 4.45
N ALA A 14 3.57 1.23 4.13
CA ALA A 14 3.42 1.96 2.86
C ALA A 14 4.48 3.06 2.68
N GLN A 15 4.79 3.81 3.75
CA GLN A 15 5.85 4.82 3.73
C GLN A 15 7.23 4.20 3.53
N GLN A 16 7.56 3.13 4.28
CA GLN A 16 8.84 2.43 4.12
C GLN A 16 9.00 1.82 2.71
N LEU A 17 7.90 1.34 2.13
CA LEU A 17 7.87 0.82 0.77
C LEU A 17 8.13 1.94 -0.24
N SER A 18 7.43 3.08 -0.13
CA SER A 18 7.64 4.25 -0.97
C SER A 18 9.10 4.72 -0.94
N ASP A 19 9.68 4.85 0.26
CA ASP A 19 11.10 5.20 0.43
C ASP A 19 12.04 4.18 -0.24
N SER A 20 11.77 2.88 -0.05
CA SER A 20 12.61 1.82 -0.63
C SER A 20 12.54 1.79 -2.15
N LEU A 21 11.37 2.06 -2.74
CA LEU A 21 11.17 2.18 -4.18
C LEU A 21 11.94 3.38 -4.74
N ARG A 22 11.83 4.55 -4.11
CA ARG A 22 12.53 5.78 -4.53
C ARG A 22 14.05 5.65 -4.43
N LEU A 23 14.55 4.96 -3.40
CA LEU A 23 15.99 4.75 -3.18
C LEU A 23 16.56 3.58 -4.01
N GLY A 24 15.72 2.83 -4.73
CA GLY A 24 16.16 1.70 -5.54
C GLY A 24 16.56 0.47 -4.74
N PHE A 25 16.11 0.33 -3.49
CA PHE A 25 16.41 -0.81 -2.63
C PHE A 25 15.55 -2.03 -2.98
N LEU A 26 15.84 -2.65 -4.12
CA LEU A 26 15.00 -3.69 -4.74
C LEU A 26 14.58 -4.85 -3.84
N ALA A 27 15.54 -5.48 -3.17
CA ALA A 27 15.23 -6.62 -2.30
C ALA A 27 14.32 -6.19 -1.13
N ARG A 28 14.56 -4.99 -0.59
CA ARG A 28 13.78 -4.42 0.50
C ARG A 28 12.38 -4.02 0.02
N SER A 29 12.26 -3.39 -1.15
CA SER A 29 10.96 -3.03 -1.70
C SER A 29 10.12 -4.27 -1.97
N HIS A 30 10.68 -5.34 -2.52
CA HIS A 30 9.92 -6.60 -2.71
C HIS A 30 9.41 -7.18 -1.39
N HIS A 31 10.25 -7.22 -0.36
CA HIS A 31 9.84 -7.69 0.96
C HIS A 31 8.71 -6.82 1.54
N LEU A 32 8.87 -5.50 1.48
CA LEU A 32 7.87 -4.55 1.97
C LEU A 32 6.58 -4.58 1.15
N THR A 33 6.62 -4.88 -0.15
CA THR A 33 5.41 -5.05 -0.97
C THR A 33 4.57 -6.21 -0.47
N SER A 34 5.19 -7.36 -0.16
CA SER A 34 4.46 -8.51 0.38
C SER A 34 3.85 -8.20 1.75
N GLU A 35 4.62 -7.58 2.65
CA GLU A 35 4.15 -7.19 3.98
C GLU A 35 3.02 -6.15 3.90
N PHE A 36 3.15 -5.17 3.00
CA PHE A 36 2.15 -4.15 2.78
C PHE A 36 0.82 -4.74 2.30
N ILE A 37 0.85 -5.67 1.34
CA ILE A 37 -0.36 -6.32 0.82
C ILE A 37 -1.06 -7.11 1.93
N GLU A 38 -0.31 -7.88 2.72
CA GLU A 38 -0.86 -8.67 3.83
C GLU A 38 -1.54 -7.77 4.88
N LEU A 39 -0.87 -6.69 5.30
CA LEU A 39 -1.44 -5.75 6.27
C LEU A 39 -2.65 -5.00 5.72
N LEU A 40 -2.62 -4.60 4.46
CA LEU A 40 -3.73 -3.92 3.81
C LEU A 40 -4.94 -4.84 3.72
N GLU A 41 -4.77 -6.07 3.23
CA GLU A 41 -5.86 -7.06 3.12
C GLU A 41 -6.53 -7.30 4.47
N LEU A 42 -5.73 -7.54 5.53
CA LEU A 42 -6.23 -7.72 6.88
C LEU A 42 -6.98 -6.49 7.39
N TYR A 43 -6.44 -5.29 7.18
CA TYR A 43 -7.08 -4.05 7.59
C TYR A 43 -8.42 -3.82 6.89
N LEU A 44 -8.49 -4.03 5.57
CA LEU A 44 -9.71 -3.87 4.79
C LEU A 44 -10.79 -4.88 5.23
N ALA A 45 -10.40 -6.14 5.46
CA ALA A 45 -11.30 -7.17 5.95
C ALA A 45 -11.84 -6.85 7.36
N GLN A 46 -10.98 -6.39 8.27
CA GLN A 46 -11.37 -6.02 9.65
C GLN A 46 -12.37 -4.87 9.70
N ASN A 47 -12.30 -3.94 8.75
CA ASN A 47 -13.15 -2.75 8.70
C ASN A 47 -14.30 -2.86 7.70
N ALA A 48 -14.47 -4.02 7.03
CA ALA A 48 -15.46 -4.25 5.97
C ALA A 48 -15.46 -3.13 4.92
N LEU A 49 -14.26 -2.68 4.53
CA LEU A 49 -14.07 -1.55 3.61
C LEU A 49 -14.26 -2.00 2.16
N GLU A 50 -15.44 -1.74 1.62
CA GLU A 50 -15.74 -1.87 0.19
C GLU A 50 -15.97 -0.48 -0.40
N ASN A 51 -15.03 0.00 -1.21
CA ASN A 51 -15.10 1.33 -1.80
C ASN A 51 -14.59 1.32 -3.24
N ALA A 52 -15.41 1.83 -4.17
CA ALA A 52 -15.07 1.87 -5.60
C ALA A 52 -13.80 2.68 -5.90
N GLN A 53 -13.55 3.76 -5.16
CA GLN A 53 -12.34 4.58 -5.30
C GLN A 53 -11.10 3.82 -4.78
N LEU A 54 -11.21 3.11 -3.67
CA LEU A 54 -10.13 2.25 -3.19
C LEU A 54 -9.77 1.19 -4.23
N THR A 55 -10.78 0.49 -4.76
CA THR A 55 -10.59 -0.51 -5.82
C THR A 55 -9.91 0.09 -7.05
N HIS A 56 -10.27 1.31 -7.43
CA HIS A 56 -9.61 2.03 -8.51
C HIS A 56 -8.13 2.27 -8.22
N ILE A 57 -7.79 2.81 -7.04
CA ILE A 57 -6.39 3.05 -6.61
C ILE A 57 -5.58 1.74 -6.67
N LEU A 58 -6.12 0.65 -6.13
CA LEU A 58 -5.43 -0.66 -6.13
C LEU A 58 -5.20 -1.22 -7.54
N ASN A 59 -6.15 -1.02 -8.46
CA ASN A 59 -5.97 -1.40 -9.86
C ASN A 59 -4.85 -0.59 -10.53
N VAL A 60 -4.77 0.72 -10.28
CA VAL A 60 -3.68 1.57 -10.81
C VAL A 60 -2.32 1.14 -10.23
N MET A 61 -2.26 0.78 -8.95
CA MET A 61 -1.04 0.22 -8.34
C MET A 61 -0.61 -1.08 -9.01
N LEU A 62 -1.56 -2.00 -9.29
CA LEU A 62 -1.29 -3.26 -9.97
C LEU A 62 -0.75 -3.04 -11.40
N ASP A 63 -1.37 -2.16 -12.16
CA ASP A 63 -0.92 -1.81 -13.52
C ASP A 63 0.49 -1.22 -13.50
N THR A 64 0.77 -0.38 -12.50
CA THR A 64 2.07 0.27 -12.32
C THR A 64 3.16 -0.75 -11.95
N GLN A 65 2.83 -1.70 -11.08
CA GLN A 65 3.73 -2.82 -10.74
C GLN A 65 4.06 -3.68 -11.96
N GLN A 66 3.07 -3.98 -12.81
CA GLN A 66 3.28 -4.77 -14.03
C GLN A 66 4.20 -4.08 -15.04
N ARG A 67 4.22 -2.74 -15.05
CA ARG A 67 5.08 -1.92 -15.90
C ARG A 67 6.47 -1.67 -15.30
N ASP A 68 6.73 -2.16 -14.08
CA ASP A 68 7.94 -1.87 -13.28
C ASP A 68 8.19 -0.36 -13.10
N ASP A 69 7.13 0.46 -13.08
CA ASP A 69 7.22 1.91 -12.86
C ASP A 69 7.22 2.23 -11.36
N ARG A 70 8.38 1.99 -10.74
CA ARG A 70 8.56 2.06 -9.28
C ARG A 70 8.35 3.45 -8.71
N LEU A 71 8.71 4.50 -9.46
CA LEU A 71 8.55 5.87 -9.00
C LEU A 71 7.07 6.25 -8.98
N TYR A 72 6.33 5.87 -10.03
CA TYR A 72 4.90 6.08 -10.04
C TYR A 72 4.18 5.24 -8.97
N TYR A 73 4.64 4.01 -8.71
CA TYR A 73 4.09 3.20 -7.61
C TYR A 73 4.28 3.89 -6.25
N ALA A 74 5.46 4.47 -6.03
CA ALA A 74 5.78 5.24 -4.82
C ALA A 74 4.92 6.50 -4.68
N ASP A 75 4.60 7.15 -5.81
CA ASP A 75 3.70 8.31 -5.85
C ASP A 75 2.26 7.93 -5.51
N ILE A 76 1.73 6.84 -6.06
CA ILE A 76 0.37 6.36 -5.74
C ILE A 76 0.25 6.02 -4.24
N LEU A 77 1.25 5.34 -3.66
CA LEU A 77 1.28 5.06 -2.21
C LEU A 77 1.17 6.35 -1.39
N GLN A 78 1.99 7.35 -1.73
CA GLN A 78 2.18 8.55 -0.92
C GLN A 78 1.05 9.59 -1.10
N TYR A 79 0.54 9.73 -2.32
CA TYR A 79 -0.35 10.84 -2.69
C TYR A 79 -1.78 10.42 -2.98
N GLU A 80 -2.05 9.13 -3.16
CA GLU A 80 -3.41 8.63 -3.41
C GLU A 80 -3.87 7.71 -2.29
N LEU A 81 -3.15 6.61 -2.05
CA LEU A 81 -3.60 5.58 -1.12
C LEU A 81 -3.57 6.05 0.34
N ILE A 82 -2.43 6.54 0.84
CA ILE A 82 -2.32 6.99 2.24
C ILE A 82 -3.35 8.08 2.55
N PRO A 83 -3.49 9.15 1.73
CA PRO A 83 -4.53 10.15 1.93
C PRO A 83 -5.93 9.54 1.95
N PHE A 84 -6.26 8.68 0.98
CA PHE A 84 -7.56 8.01 0.92
C PHE A 84 -7.86 7.22 2.20
N LEU A 85 -6.90 6.41 2.69
CA LEU A 85 -7.10 5.61 3.90
C LEU A 85 -7.18 6.46 5.18
N THR A 86 -6.65 7.69 5.17
CA THR A 86 -6.68 8.59 6.33
C THR A 86 -7.99 9.39 6.41
N ASP A 87 -8.67 9.57 5.28
CA ASP A 87 -9.90 10.36 5.15
C ASP A 87 -11.19 9.54 5.36
N ILE A 88 -11.09 8.21 5.47
CA ILE A 88 -12.22 7.28 5.69
C ILE A 88 -12.42 6.93 7.17
#